data_AF-A0A935UIF6-F1
#
_entry.id   AF-A0A935UIF6-F1
#
_cell.length_a   1.000
_cell.length_b   1.000
_cell.length_c   1.000
_cell.angle_alpha   90.00
_cell.angle_beta   90.00
_cell.angle_gamma   90.00
#
_symmetry.space_group_name_H-M   'P 1'
#
loop_
_entity.id
_entity.type
_entity.pdbx_description
1 polymer ?
#
loop_
_entity_poly.entity_id
_entity_poly.type
_entity_poly.pdbx_seq_one_letter_code
_entity_poly.pdbx_strand_id
1 'polypeptide(L)'
;MAVYPIPESIAQLAAEIAAINQQAVREYTPLVEAILRTRSRDTRQIEQTLDGLLSFCGFAPALELYRRLCRRYWDIDPAATAFYVDAYRTTWDTDEERQ
;
A
#
# COMPACT_ATOMS: atom_id res chain seq x y z
N MET A 1 26.92 -16.30 19.51
CA MET A 1 25.59 -16.71 19.01
C MET A 1 25.77 -17.16 17.56
N ALA A 2 25.40 -18.39 17.22
CA ALA A 2 25.45 -18.86 15.84
C ALA A 2 24.24 -18.31 15.09
N VAL A 3 24.47 -17.48 14.06
CA VAL A 3 23.42 -17.06 13.13
C VAL A 3 23.27 -18.20 12.14
N TYR A 4 22.16 -18.94 12.23
CA TYR A 4 21.85 -19.98 11.26
C TYR A 4 21.48 -19.32 9.92
N PRO A 5 22.04 -19.79 8.79
CA PRO A 5 21.67 -19.27 7.48
C PRO A 5 20.19 -19.59 7.22
N ILE A 6 19.49 -18.63 6.61
CA ILE A 6 18.11 -18.81 6.17
C ILE A 6 18.10 -19.92 5.10
N PRO A 7 17.19 -20.90 5.18
CA PRO A 7 17.01 -21.91 4.13
C PRO A 7 16.83 -21.26 2.75
N GLU A 8 17.47 -21.82 1.72
CA GLU A 8 17.44 -21.29 0.34
C GLU A 8 16.00 -21.13 -0.20
N SER A 9 15.11 -22.06 0.12
CA SER A 9 13.69 -21.99 -0.24
C SER A 9 12.98 -20.76 0.34
N ILE A 10 13.31 -20.38 1.58
CA ILE A 10 12.74 -19.18 2.21
C ILE A 10 13.32 -17.92 1.57
N ALA A 11 14.63 -17.91 1.26
CA ALA A 11 15.27 -16.79 0.58
C ALA A 11 14.68 -16.58 -0.83
N GLN A 12 14.42 -17.66 -1.57
CA GLN A 12 13.78 -17.60 -2.88
C GLN A 12 12.35 -17.06 -2.79
N LEU A 13 11.53 -17.58 -1.88
CA LEU A 13 10.16 -17.08 -1.67
C LEU A 13 10.15 -15.60 -1.31
N ALA A 14 11.07 -15.15 -0.45
CA ALA A 14 11.20 -13.73 -0.10
C ALA A 14 11.54 -12.86 -1.32
N ALA A 15 12.43 -13.34 -2.20
CA ALA A 15 12.76 -12.65 -3.44
C ALA A 15 11.58 -12.55 -4.41
N GLU A 16 10.78 -13.62 -4.53
CA GLU A 16 9.56 -13.63 -5.35
C GLU A 16 8.50 -12.66 -4.80
N ILE A 17 8.28 -12.64 -3.48
CA ILE A 17 7.40 -11.66 -2.82
C ILE A 17 7.89 -10.24 -3.07
N ALA A 18 9.19 -9.98 -2.98
CA ALA A 18 9.76 -8.67 -3.28
C ALA A 18 9.53 -8.26 -4.74
N ALA A 19 9.68 -9.19 -5.69
CA ALA A 19 9.42 -8.95 -7.10
C ALA A 19 7.94 -8.62 -7.37
N ILE A 20 7.00 -9.32 -6.72
CA ILE A 20 5.57 -9.03 -6.81
C ILE A 20 5.26 -7.63 -6.29
N ASN A 21 5.81 -7.24 -5.15
CA ASN A 21 5.64 -5.90 -4.58
C ASN A 21 6.20 -4.80 -5.51
N GLN A 22 7.37 -5.04 -6.10
CA GLN A 22 7.95 -4.11 -7.08
C GLN A 22 7.07 -3.98 -8.33
N GLN A 23 6.51 -5.10 -8.81
CA GLN A 23 5.58 -5.07 -9.95
C GLN A 23 4.32 -4.29 -9.60
N ALA A 24 3.72 -4.51 -8.43
CA ALA A 24 2.56 -3.76 -7.98
C ALA A 24 2.81 -2.24 -8.01
N VAL A 25 3.95 -1.79 -7.48
CA VAL A 25 4.32 -0.36 -7.51
C VAL A 25 4.43 0.15 -8.94
N ARG A 26 5.04 -0.60 -9.86
CA ARG A 26 5.14 -0.21 -11.27
C ARG A 26 3.77 -0.05 -11.93
N GLU A 27 2.84 -0.94 -11.66
CA GLU A 27 1.49 -0.93 -12.24
C GLU A 27 0.60 0.17 -11.62
N TYR A 28 0.66 0.37 -10.29
CA TYR A 28 -0.17 1.35 -9.60
C TYR A 28 0.32 2.79 -9.73
N THR A 29 1.62 3.01 -9.92
CA THR A 29 2.19 4.36 -10.10
C THR A 29 1.46 5.17 -11.18
N PRO A 30 1.33 4.71 -12.44
CA PRO A 30 0.65 5.48 -13.48
C PRO A 30 -0.83 5.73 -13.18
N LEU A 31 -1.52 4.81 -12.48
CA LEU A 31 -2.92 4.96 -12.08
C LEU A 31 -3.07 6.09 -11.06
N VAL A 32 -2.28 6.06 -10.00
CA VAL A 32 -2.27 7.09 -8.95
C VAL A 32 -1.89 8.44 -9.56
N GLU A 33 -0.84 8.48 -10.38
CA GLU A 33 -0.41 9.72 -11.04
C GLU A 33 -1.47 10.28 -11.98
N ALA A 34 -2.20 9.44 -12.71
CA ALA A 34 -3.31 9.88 -13.56
C ALA A 34 -4.43 10.50 -12.72
N ILE A 35 -4.87 9.84 -11.64
CA ILE A 35 -5.88 10.36 -10.71
C ILE A 35 -5.47 11.70 -10.13
N LEU A 36 -4.23 11.82 -9.65
CA LEU A 36 -3.70 13.04 -9.04
C LEU A 36 -3.58 14.17 -10.07
N ARG A 37 -3.01 13.90 -11.25
CA ARG A 37 -2.79 14.89 -12.33
C ARG A 37 -4.10 15.44 -12.87
N THR A 38 -5.08 14.56 -13.10
CA THR A 38 -6.41 14.95 -13.61
C THR A 38 -7.32 15.53 -12.54
N ARG A 39 -6.90 15.45 -11.26
CA ARG A 39 -7.73 15.73 -10.09
C ARG A 39 -9.07 14.99 -10.15
N SER A 40 -9.07 13.73 -10.63
CA SER A 40 -10.28 12.92 -10.75
C SER A 40 -11.11 12.97 -9.47
N ARG A 41 -12.43 13.05 -9.64
CA ARG A 41 -13.44 12.96 -8.57
C ARG A 41 -14.25 11.68 -8.67
N ASP A 42 -13.84 10.75 -9.53
CA ASP A 42 -14.42 9.43 -9.61
C ASP A 42 -14.03 8.64 -8.36
N THR A 43 -14.93 8.67 -7.36
CA THR A 43 -14.71 8.02 -6.08
C THR A 43 -14.51 6.52 -6.24
N ARG A 44 -15.27 5.88 -7.14
CA ARG A 44 -15.16 4.45 -7.41
C ARG A 44 -13.77 4.09 -7.94
N GLN A 45 -13.22 4.88 -8.87
CA GLN A 45 -11.87 4.65 -9.37
C GLN A 45 -10.81 4.82 -8.26
N ILE A 46 -10.98 5.83 -7.40
CA ILE A 46 -10.08 6.10 -6.28
C ILE A 46 -10.12 4.95 -5.28
N GLU A 47 -11.31 4.53 -4.87
CA GLU A 47 -11.55 3.45 -3.91
C GLU A 47 -10.99 2.11 -4.42
N GLN A 48 -11.27 1.75 -5.68
CA GLN A 48 -10.70 0.55 -6.30
C GLN A 48 -9.16 0.57 -6.32
N THR A 49 -8.57 1.75 -6.55
CA THR A 49 -7.11 1.91 -6.53
C THR A 49 -6.56 1.78 -5.11
N LEU A 50 -7.26 2.31 -4.10
CA LEU A 50 -6.91 2.18 -2.69
C LEU A 50 -7.02 0.73 -2.21
N ASP A 51 -8.13 0.04 -2.50
CA ASP A 51 -8.35 -1.36 -2.15
C ASP A 51 -7.22 -2.25 -2.70
N GLY A 52 -6.85 -2.02 -3.96
CA GLY A 52 -5.77 -2.72 -4.62
C GLY A 52 -4.39 -2.45 -3.98
N LEU A 53 -4.07 -1.18 -3.74
CA LEU A 53 -2.80 -0.78 -3.10
C LEU A 53 -2.67 -1.27 -1.65
N LEU A 54 -3.77 -1.36 -0.91
CA LEU A 54 -3.78 -1.80 0.49
C LEU A 54 -3.14 -3.19 0.66
N SER A 55 -3.33 -4.08 -0.32
CA SER A 55 -2.75 -5.43 -0.34
C SER A 55 -1.21 -5.43 -0.40
N PHE A 56 -0.58 -4.32 -0.77
CA PHE A 56 0.87 -4.20 -0.94
C PHE A 56 1.51 -3.20 0.04
N CYS A 57 0.75 -2.62 0.98
CA CYS A 57 1.22 -1.56 1.87
C CYS A 57 2.29 -2.00 2.88
N GLY A 58 2.56 -3.30 3.03
CA GLY A 58 3.76 -3.80 3.73
C GLY A 58 5.07 -3.42 3.03
N PHE A 59 5.02 -3.02 1.76
CA PHE A 59 6.16 -2.50 1.01
C PHE A 59 6.12 -0.97 0.96
N ALA A 60 7.16 -0.32 1.51
CA ALA A 60 7.18 1.13 1.71
C ALA A 60 6.86 1.98 0.45
N PRO A 61 7.34 1.64 -0.76
CA PRO A 61 6.96 2.38 -1.96
C PRO A 61 5.47 2.29 -2.33
N ALA A 62 4.80 1.16 -2.06
CA ALA A 62 3.36 1.03 -2.28
C ALA A 62 2.57 1.86 -1.25
N LEU A 63 3.03 1.87 0.01
CA LEU A 63 2.46 2.71 1.06
C LEU A 63 2.55 4.21 0.74
N GLU A 64 3.63 4.66 0.10
CA GLU A 64 3.74 6.06 -0.31
C GLU A 64 2.68 6.42 -1.37
N LEU A 65 2.45 5.56 -2.36
CA LEU A 65 1.38 5.74 -3.34
C LEU A 65 0.00 5.81 -2.65
N TYR A 66 -0.24 4.88 -1.71
CA TYR A 66 -1.47 4.82 -0.94
C TYR A 66 -1.71 6.12 -0.15
N ARG A 67 -0.71 6.59 0.61
CA ARG A 67 -0.80 7.84 1.40
C ARG A 67 -1.03 9.08 0.54
N ARG A 68 -0.42 9.14 -0.65
CA ARG A 68 -0.65 10.25 -1.60
C ARG A 68 -2.10 10.25 -2.09
N LEU A 69 -2.65 9.07 -2.38
CA LEU A 69 -4.02 8.94 -2.84
C LEU A 69 -5.03 9.23 -1.72
N CYS A 70 -4.81 8.74 -0.49
CA CYS A 70 -5.63 9.10 0.68
C CYS A 70 -5.65 10.61 0.92
N ARG A 71 -4.51 11.30 0.85
CA ARG A 71 -4.45 12.76 1.00
C ARG A 71 -5.30 13.49 -0.03
N ARG A 72 -5.31 13.01 -1.28
CA ARG A 72 -6.19 13.57 -2.32
C ARG A 72 -7.66 13.23 -2.06
N TYR A 73 -7.94 12.01 -1.58
CA TYR A 73 -9.30 11.56 -1.34
C TYR A 73 -9.94 12.28 -0.16
N TRP A 74 -9.15 12.72 0.82
CA TRP A 74 -9.60 13.55 1.94
C TRP A 74 -10.35 14.81 1.49
N ASP A 75 -9.91 15.44 0.39
CA ASP A 75 -10.58 16.62 -0.16
C ASP A 75 -11.96 16.31 -0.80
N ILE A 76 -12.29 15.04 -1.00
CA ILE A 76 -13.54 14.57 -1.63
C ILE A 76 -14.45 13.97 -0.56
N ASP A 77 -13.93 12.97 0.16
CA ASP A 77 -14.66 12.26 1.21
C ASP A 77 -13.71 11.95 2.39
N PRO A 78 -13.68 12.83 3.41
CA PRO A 78 -12.89 12.63 4.61
C PRO A 78 -13.29 11.38 5.41
N ALA A 79 -14.57 11.02 5.42
CA ALA A 79 -15.07 9.89 6.20
C ALA A 79 -14.62 8.56 5.58
N ALA A 80 -14.76 8.42 4.27
CA ALA A 80 -14.22 7.27 3.53
C ALA A 80 -12.69 7.21 3.62
N THR A 81 -12.01 8.36 3.54
CA THR A 81 -10.55 8.41 3.68
C THR A 81 -10.10 7.95 5.08
N ALA A 82 -10.82 8.32 6.15
CA ALA A 82 -10.53 7.85 7.50
C ALA A 82 -10.68 6.33 7.62
N PHE A 83 -11.69 5.74 6.97
CA PHE A 83 -11.85 4.28 6.88
C PHE A 83 -10.63 3.62 6.22
N TYR A 84 -10.12 4.18 5.13
CA TYR A 84 -8.92 3.65 4.46
C TYR A 84 -7.67 3.75 5.33
N VAL A 85 -7.47 4.87 6.03
CA VAL A 85 -6.36 5.01 6.98
C VAL A 85 -6.46 3.96 8.09
N ASP A 86 -7.66 3.72 8.62
CA ASP A 86 -7.91 2.71 9.64
C ASP A 86 -7.70 1.28 9.13
N ALA A 87 -8.13 1.00 7.89
CA ALA A 87 -7.93 -0.28 7.23
C ALA A 87 -6.43 -0.60 7.05
N TYR A 88 -5.62 0.40 6.66
CA TYR A 88 -4.16 0.28 6.67
C TYR A 88 -3.63 -0.07 8.06
N ARG A 89 -4.07 0.68 9.09
CA ARG A 89 -3.56 0.50 10.45
C ARG A 89 -3.87 -0.89 11.00
N THR A 90 -5.10 -1.33 10.83
CA THR A 90 -5.55 -2.66 11.26
C THR A 90 -4.79 -3.79 10.56
N THR A 91 -4.47 -3.61 9.27
CA THR A 91 -3.82 -4.65 8.45
C THR A 91 -2.30 -4.71 8.61
N TRP A 92 -1.64 -3.56 8.77
CA TRP A 92 -0.17 -3.44 8.65
C TRP A 92 0.51 -2.71 9.82
N ASP A 93 -0.22 -1.92 10.60
CA ASP A 93 0.32 -1.05 11.68
C ASP A 93 -0.08 -1.56 13.07
N THR A 94 -0.62 -2.78 13.17
CA THR A 94 -0.95 -3.43 14.44
C THR A 94 0.30 -4.00 15.10
N ASP A 95 1.20 -3.10 15.50
CA ASP A 95 2.07 -3.27 16.68
C ASP A 95 1.38 -2.55 17.86
N GLU A 96 0.47 -3.25 18.54
CA GLU A 96 0.46 -3.18 20.01
C GLU A 96 1.50 -4.25 20.42
N GLU A 97 2.75 -3.92 20.72
CA GLU A 97 3.18 -3.34 22.00
C GLU A 97 4.42 -2.44 21.85
N ARG A 98 4.20 -1.12 21.87
CA ARG A 98 5.08 -0.22 22.62
C ARG A 98 4.57 -0.14 24.06
N GLN A 99 5.06 -1.04 24.92
CA GLN A 99 5.03 -0.90 26.39
C GLN A 99 6.33 -1.45 26.97
#